data_AF-A0A9X3XKS3-F1
#
_entry.id   AF-A0A9X3XKS3-F1
#
_cell.length_a   1.000
_cell.length_b   1.000
_cell.length_c   1.000
_cell.angle_alpha   90.00
_cell.angle_beta   90.00
_cell.angle_gamma   90.00
#
_symmetry.space_group_name_H-M   'P 1'
#
loop_
_entity.id
_entity.type
_entity.pdbx_description
1 polymer ?
#
loop_
_entity_poly.entity_id
_entity_poly.type
_entity_poly.pdbx_seq_one_letter_code
_entity_poly.pdbx_strand_id
1 'polypeptide(L)'
;MNFANRLINFRNDLNLNKKEMSQYLDVSESYYNLIENGKREPSKNILYTLVEKSGNPEEWWLYGIEKEEYSLVRNKFKSISIALEQIIDLKLVNDLDTMFTDKSKDKVAETLLIAAIKSDLSYVLKNKKSKT
;
A
#
# COMPACT_ATOMS: atom_id res chain seq x y z
N MET A 1 0.45 -10.26 -14.66
CA MET A 1 1.37 -11.23 -14.03
C MET A 1 0.93 -11.44 -12.59
N ASN A 2 1.02 -12.65 -12.02
CA ASN A 2 0.63 -12.95 -10.63
C ASN A 2 1.86 -12.98 -9.70
N PHE A 3 1.65 -13.10 -8.38
CA PHE A 3 2.71 -13.13 -7.37
C PHE A 3 3.76 -14.21 -7.67
N ALA A 4 3.32 -15.44 -7.94
CA ALA A 4 4.18 -16.58 -8.25
C ALA A 4 5.15 -16.29 -9.42
N ASN A 5 4.63 -15.76 -10.52
CA ASN A 5 5.46 -15.41 -11.69
C ASN A 5 6.45 -14.29 -11.39
N ARG A 6 6.06 -13.28 -10.60
CA ARG A 6 7.00 -12.24 -10.13
C ARG A 6 8.11 -12.82 -9.27
N LEU A 7 7.78 -13.75 -8.38
CA LEU A 7 8.76 -14.42 -7.51
C LEU A 7 9.72 -15.29 -8.31
N ILE A 8 9.23 -16.03 -9.32
CA ILE A 8 10.05 -16.80 -10.26
C ILE A 8 11.04 -15.88 -10.98
N ASN A 9 10.55 -14.76 -11.53
CA ASN A 9 11.40 -13.81 -12.24
C ASN A 9 12.48 -13.23 -11.31
N PHE A 10 12.09 -12.77 -10.13
CA PHE A 10 13.04 -12.22 -9.16
C PHE A 10 14.11 -13.24 -8.75
N ARG A 11 13.73 -14.50 -8.52
CA ARG A 11 14.70 -15.58 -8.26
C ARG A 11 15.65 -15.78 -9.45
N ASN A 12 15.12 -15.80 -10.67
CA ASN A 12 15.91 -15.98 -11.88
C ASN A 12 16.86 -14.79 -12.13
N ASP A 13 16.44 -13.56 -11.87
CA ASP A 13 17.26 -12.35 -12.00
C ASP A 13 18.45 -12.38 -11.02
N LEU A 14 18.25 -12.98 -9.84
CA LEU A 14 19.31 -13.25 -8.87
C LEU A 14 20.17 -14.47 -9.21
N ASN A 15 19.84 -15.21 -10.27
CA ASN A 15 20.48 -16.49 -10.66
C ASN A 15 20.49 -17.55 -9.54
N LEU A 16 19.44 -17.59 -8.72
CA LEU A 16 19.33 -18.54 -7.61
C LEU A 16 18.45 -19.75 -7.96
N ASN A 17 18.80 -20.91 -7.43
CA ASN A 17 17.88 -22.05 -7.38
C ASN A 17 16.87 -21.90 -6.21
N LYS A 18 15.85 -22.75 -6.17
CA LYS A 18 14.77 -22.63 -5.16
C LYS A 18 15.26 -22.77 -3.71
N LYS A 19 16.26 -23.62 -3.49
CA LYS A 19 16.87 -23.83 -2.17
C LYS A 19 17.63 -22.58 -1.72
N GLU A 20 18.48 -22.04 -2.59
CA GLU A 20 19.21 -20.80 -2.33
C GLU A 20 18.26 -19.63 -2.09
N MET A 21 17.17 -19.53 -2.87
CA MET A 21 16.17 -18.49 -2.68
C MET A 21 15.44 -18.62 -1.34
N SER A 22 15.13 -19.84 -0.92
CA SER A 22 14.50 -20.05 0.40
C SER A 22 15.42 -19.59 1.54
N GLN A 23 16.72 -19.83 1.42
CA GLN A 23 17.72 -19.34 2.38
C GLN A 23 17.86 -17.82 2.32
N TYR A 24 17.86 -17.25 1.11
CA TYR A 24 17.95 -15.81 0.88
C TYR A 24 16.75 -15.04 1.49
N LEU A 25 15.56 -15.65 1.49
CA LEU A 25 14.35 -15.10 2.08
C LEU A 25 14.12 -15.54 3.55
N ASP A 26 15.06 -16.28 4.14
CA ASP A 26 14.99 -16.83 5.49
C ASP A 26 13.70 -17.62 5.78
N VAL A 27 13.34 -18.53 4.87
CA VAL A 27 12.19 -19.42 5.00
C VAL A 27 12.54 -20.87 4.68
N SER A 28 11.68 -21.79 5.09
CA SER A 28 11.86 -23.20 4.71
C SER A 28 11.65 -23.41 3.20
N GLU A 29 12.44 -24.32 2.63
CA GLU A 29 12.35 -24.68 1.21
C GLU A 29 10.95 -25.20 0.83
N SER A 30 10.31 -25.95 1.74
CA SER A 30 8.92 -26.42 1.55
C SER A 30 7.93 -25.26 1.44
N TYR A 31 8.05 -24.26 2.32
CA TYR A 31 7.19 -23.07 2.26
C TYR A 31 7.45 -22.27 0.98
N TYR A 32 8.71 -22.03 0.63
CA TYR A 32 9.10 -21.36 -0.60
C TYR A 32 8.51 -22.06 -1.84
N ASN A 33 8.61 -23.39 -1.90
CA ASN A 33 8.04 -24.17 -3.00
C ASN A 33 6.52 -24.03 -3.10
N LEU A 34 5.79 -23.93 -1.99
CA LEU A 34 4.34 -23.74 -2.02
C LEU A 34 3.96 -22.37 -2.56
N ILE A 35 4.67 -21.31 -2.16
CA ILE A 35 4.37 -19.93 -2.61
C ILE A 35 4.76 -19.70 -4.07
N GLU A 36 5.94 -20.18 -4.50
CA GLU A 36 6.41 -19.98 -5.87
C GLU A 36 5.57 -20.78 -6.88
N ASN A 37 5.06 -21.94 -6.48
CA ASN A 37 4.13 -22.71 -7.31
C ASN A 37 2.68 -22.19 -7.24
N GLY A 38 2.41 -21.10 -6.52
CA GLY A 38 1.07 -20.53 -6.37
C GLY A 38 0.09 -21.42 -5.58
N LYS A 39 0.59 -22.41 -4.84
CA LYS A 39 -0.24 -23.30 -4.00
C LYS A 39 -0.57 -22.70 -2.64
N ARG A 40 0.11 -21.61 -2.26
CA ARG A 40 -0.09 -20.91 -0.99
C ARG A 40 0.19 -19.42 -1.17
N GLU A 41 -0.63 -18.60 -0.52
CA GLU A 41 -0.40 -17.15 -0.45
C GLU A 41 0.83 -16.81 0.40
N PRO A 42 1.58 -15.75 0.05
CA PRO A 42 2.68 -15.26 0.87
C PRO A 42 2.17 -14.76 2.22
N SER A 43 2.94 -15.01 3.27
CA SER A 43 2.73 -14.40 4.57
C SER A 43 3.19 -12.93 4.56
N LYS A 44 2.71 -12.14 5.52
CA LYS A 44 3.21 -10.76 5.68
C LYS A 44 4.72 -10.69 5.88
N ASN A 45 5.29 -11.62 6.63
CA ASN A 45 6.74 -11.62 6.89
C ASN A 45 7.53 -11.81 5.59
N ILE A 46 7.13 -12.72 4.69
CA ILE A 46 7.85 -12.87 3.42
C ILE A 46 7.66 -11.67 2.50
N LEU A 47 6.49 -11.01 2.54
CA LEU A 47 6.28 -9.77 1.81
C LEU A 47 7.24 -8.68 2.30
N TYR A 48 7.41 -8.51 3.61
CA TYR A 48 8.37 -7.54 4.16
C TYR A 48 9.81 -7.83 3.76
N THR A 49 10.24 -9.09 3.84
CA THR A 49 11.58 -9.49 3.37
C THR A 49 11.74 -9.22 1.88
N LEU A 50 10.73 -9.53 1.05
CA LEU A 50 10.78 -9.24 -0.38
C LEU A 50 10.87 -7.74 -0.65
N VAL A 51 10.12 -6.89 0.07
CA VAL A 51 10.24 -5.42 -0.03
C VAL A 51 11.65 -4.97 0.32
N GLU A 52 12.20 -5.46 1.43
CA GLU A 52 13.57 -5.13 1.87
C GLU A 52 14.61 -5.52 0.82
N LYS A 53 14.54 -6.74 0.28
CA LYS A 53 15.53 -7.27 -0.67
C LYS A 53 15.41 -6.70 -2.07
N SER A 54 14.20 -6.45 -2.55
CA SER A 54 13.94 -6.01 -3.93
C SER A 54 13.79 -4.50 -4.09
N GLY A 55 13.43 -3.78 -3.02
CA GLY A 55 13.02 -2.38 -3.09
C GLY A 55 11.67 -2.15 -3.78
N ASN A 56 10.96 -3.22 -4.17
CA ASN A 56 9.61 -3.15 -4.74
C ASN A 56 8.57 -3.18 -3.61
N PRO A 57 7.51 -2.35 -3.68
CA PRO A 57 6.48 -2.30 -2.65
C PRO A 57 5.63 -3.58 -2.61
N GLU A 58 4.94 -3.83 -1.49
CA GLU A 58 4.07 -5.01 -1.30
C GLU A 58 2.98 -5.10 -2.38
N GLU A 59 2.44 -3.96 -2.80
CA GLU A 59 1.41 -3.87 -3.82
C GLU A 59 1.91 -4.27 -5.21
N TRP A 60 3.21 -4.06 -5.50
CA TRP A 60 3.82 -4.62 -6.70
C TRP A 60 3.85 -6.14 -6.63
N TRP A 61 4.25 -6.70 -5.48
CA TRP A 61 4.29 -8.14 -5.27
C TRP A 61 2.92 -8.79 -5.38
N LEU A 62 1.91 -8.24 -4.72
CA LEU A 62 0.56 -8.80 -4.70
C LEU A 62 -0.21 -8.52 -5.98
N TYR A 63 -0.16 -7.28 -6.48
CA TYR A 63 -1.08 -6.79 -7.52
C TYR A 63 -0.37 -6.41 -8.83
N GLY A 64 0.96 -6.26 -8.83
CA GLY A 64 1.72 -5.83 -10.00
C GLY A 64 1.62 -4.34 -10.30
N ILE A 65 1.36 -3.52 -9.27
CA ILE A 65 1.32 -2.06 -9.38
C ILE A 65 2.75 -1.52 -9.36
N GLU A 66 3.16 -0.83 -10.42
CA GLU A 66 4.53 -0.31 -10.60
C GLU A 66 4.89 0.79 -9.58
N LYS A 67 6.19 1.01 -9.35
CA LYS A 67 6.68 1.97 -8.34
C LYS A 67 6.28 3.43 -8.65
N GLU A 68 6.19 3.79 -9.93
CA GLU A 68 5.74 5.11 -10.38
C GLU A 68 4.25 5.28 -10.10
N GLU A 69 3.45 4.23 -10.30
CA GLU A 69 2.03 4.18 -9.90
C GLU A 69 1.89 4.21 -8.37
N TYR A 70 2.80 3.61 -7.62
CA TYR A 70 2.86 3.69 -6.16
C TYR A 70 3.09 5.12 -5.64
N SER A 71 4.01 5.90 -6.25
CA SER A 71 4.19 7.32 -5.88
C SER A 71 2.91 8.15 -6.11
N LEU A 72 2.13 7.74 -7.12
CA LEU A 72 0.86 8.36 -7.49
C LEU A 72 -0.31 7.86 -6.64
N VAL A 73 -0.25 6.68 -6.04
CA VAL A 73 -1.32 6.13 -5.20
C VAL A 73 -1.08 6.44 -3.72
N ARG A 74 0.18 6.38 -3.23
CA ARG A 74 0.53 6.60 -1.82
C ARG A 74 0.70 8.07 -1.42
N ASN A 75 0.79 9.00 -2.38
CA ASN A 75 0.96 10.43 -2.07
C ASN A 75 -0.14 11.36 -2.63
N LYS A 76 -1.17 10.82 -3.29
CA LYS A 76 -2.32 11.64 -3.72
C LYS A 76 -3.35 11.88 -2.63
N PHE A 77 -3.45 10.98 -1.64
CA PHE A 77 -4.46 11.03 -0.58
C PHE A 77 -3.86 10.97 0.83
N LYS A 78 -2.57 11.34 0.96
CA LYS A 78 -1.85 11.26 2.23
C LYS A 78 -2.52 12.10 3.32
N SER A 79 -3.00 13.29 2.96
CA SER A 79 -3.67 14.17 3.92
C SER A 79 -4.98 13.57 4.39
N ILE A 80 -5.75 12.93 3.50
CA ILE A 80 -7.01 12.24 3.83
C ILE A 80 -6.74 11.04 4.75
N SER A 81 -5.72 10.23 4.49
CA SER A 81 -5.35 9.11 5.36
C SER A 81 -5.07 9.57 6.80
N ILE A 82 -4.26 10.62 6.96
CA ILE A 82 -3.92 11.18 8.28
C ILE A 82 -5.17 11.74 8.98
N ALA A 83 -6.05 12.43 8.25
CA ALA A 83 -7.28 12.97 8.82
C ALA A 83 -8.21 11.86 9.34
N LEU A 84 -8.30 10.73 8.63
CA LEU A 84 -9.10 9.58 9.07
C LEU A 84 -8.54 8.95 10.35
N GLU A 85 -7.23 8.75 10.44
CA GLU A 85 -6.57 8.25 11.66
C GLU A 85 -6.85 9.17 12.86
N GLN A 86 -6.71 10.49 12.69
CA GLN A 86 -7.00 11.47 13.74
C GLN A 86 -8.45 11.44 14.21
N ILE A 87 -9.40 11.29 13.29
CA ILE A 87 -10.83 11.21 13.63
C ILE A 87 -11.14 9.97 14.49
N ILE A 88 -10.52 8.83 14.14
CA ILE A 88 -10.66 7.57 14.87
C ILE A 88 -10.02 7.69 16.27
N ASP A 89 -8.78 8.16 16.33
CA ASP A 89 -8.01 8.25 17.58
C ASP A 89 -8.64 9.20 18.60
N LEU A 90 -9.17 10.33 18.11
CA LEU A 90 -9.84 11.34 18.93
C LEU A 90 -11.33 11.04 19.17
N LYS A 91 -11.86 9.95 18.60
CA LYS A 91 -13.27 9.55 18.70
C LYS A 91 -14.23 10.70 18.36
N LEU A 92 -13.91 11.44 17.30
CA LEU A 92 -14.66 12.65 16.93
C LEU A 92 -15.98 12.35 16.22
N VAL A 93 -16.23 11.08 15.88
CA VAL A 93 -17.46 10.64 15.19
C VAL A 93 -17.98 9.38 15.88
N ASN A 94 -19.24 9.45 16.33
CA ASN A 94 -19.96 8.32 16.91
C ASN A 94 -20.90 7.66 15.90
N ASP A 95 -21.38 8.44 14.92
CA ASP A 95 -22.26 7.99 13.85
C ASP A 95 -21.89 8.71 12.54
N LEU A 96 -21.51 7.93 11.52
CA LEU A 96 -21.10 8.46 10.22
C LEU A 96 -22.27 9.11 9.47
N ASP A 97 -23.50 8.64 9.68
CA ASP A 97 -24.69 9.15 8.97
C ASP A 97 -25.04 10.60 9.38
N THR A 98 -24.56 11.00 10.57
CA THR A 98 -24.73 12.37 11.09
C THR A 98 -23.68 13.36 10.56
N MET A 99 -22.61 12.87 9.93
CA MET A 99 -21.57 13.74 9.39
C MET A 99 -22.09 14.56 8.21
N PHE A 100 -21.70 15.83 8.16
CA PHE A 100 -22.09 16.83 7.14
C PHE A 100 -23.59 17.13 7.06
N THR A 101 -24.42 16.46 7.86
CA THR A 101 -25.87 16.67 7.95
C THR A 101 -26.25 17.38 9.24
N ASP A 102 -25.48 17.20 10.31
CA ASP A 102 -25.70 17.88 11.58
C ASP A 102 -25.42 19.40 11.48
N LYS A 103 -26.31 20.19 12.07
CA LYS A 103 -26.21 21.65 12.21
C LYS A 103 -25.53 22.09 13.50
N SER A 104 -25.06 21.14 14.32
CA SER A 104 -24.29 21.42 15.52
C SER A 104 -22.99 22.18 15.21
N LYS A 105 -22.47 22.90 16.20
CA LYS A 105 -21.31 23.78 16.05
C LYS A 105 -19.98 23.03 16.08
N ASP A 106 -19.96 21.80 16.59
CA ASP A 106 -18.72 21.03 16.76
C ASP A 106 -18.49 20.14 15.54
N LYS A 107 -17.74 20.68 14.58
CA LYS A 107 -17.50 20.07 13.25
C LYS A 107 -16.02 19.74 13.04
N VAL A 108 -15.30 19.37 14.11
CA VAL A 108 -13.84 19.14 14.05
C VAL A 108 -13.48 18.03 13.06
N ALA A 109 -14.20 16.89 13.09
CA ALA A 109 -13.99 15.80 12.14
C ALA A 109 -14.23 16.23 10.68
N GLU A 110 -15.33 16.92 10.42
CA GLU A 110 -15.66 17.46 9.09
C GLU A 110 -14.60 18.45 8.59
N THR A 111 -14.09 19.29 9.49
CA THR A 111 -13.05 20.29 9.19
C THR A 111 -11.73 19.61 8.82
N LEU A 112 -11.31 18.58 9.57
CA LEU A 112 -10.12 17.79 9.27
C LEU A 112 -10.22 17.13 7.89
N LEU A 113 -11.36 16.50 7.57
CA LEU A 113 -11.60 15.90 6.25
C LEU A 113 -11.59 16.94 5.12
N ILE A 114 -12.28 18.07 5.29
CA ILE A 114 -12.31 19.13 4.28
C ILE A 114 -10.90 19.68 4.01
N ALA A 115 -10.12 19.93 5.06
CA ALA A 115 -8.75 20.42 4.93
C ALA A 115 -7.85 19.42 4.18
N ALA A 116 -7.96 18.14 4.54
CA ALA A 116 -7.24 17.06 3.89
C ALA A 116 -7.60 16.91 2.41
N ILE A 117 -8.90 16.88 2.09
CA ILE A 117 -9.39 16.82 0.71
C ILE A 117 -8.85 18.01 -0.11
N LYS A 118 -8.89 19.22 0.43
CA LYS A 118 -8.36 20.41 -0.24
C LYS A 118 -6.85 20.31 -0.51
N SER A 119 -6.08 19.82 0.46
CA SER A 119 -4.62 19.62 0.33
C SER A 119 -4.30 18.63 -0.79
N ASP A 120 -4.94 17.47 -0.75
CA ASP A 120 -4.72 16.38 -1.69
C ASP A 120 -5.21 16.73 -3.11
N LEU A 121 -6.37 17.38 -3.24
CA LEU A 121 -6.84 17.92 -4.53
C LEU A 121 -5.90 18.98 -5.08
N SER A 122 -5.36 19.87 -4.24
CA SER A 122 -4.40 20.90 -4.67
C SER A 122 -3.14 20.27 -5.25
N TYR A 123 -2.64 19.21 -4.62
CA TYR A 123 -1.51 18.42 -5.13
C TYR A 123 -1.84 17.78 -6.49
N VAL A 124 -2.99 17.11 -6.60
CA VAL A 124 -3.45 16.49 -7.85
C VAL A 124 -3.58 17.51 -8.98
N LEU A 125 -4.18 18.68 -8.70
CA LEU A 125 -4.38 19.74 -9.70
C LEU A 125 -3.07 20.37 -10.18
N LYS A 126 -2.10 20.59 -9.28
CA LYS A 126 -0.76 21.11 -9.65
C LYS A 126 -0.03 20.14 -10.58
N ASN A 127 -0.07 18.84 -10.28
CA ASN A 127 0.59 17.81 -11.08
C ASN A 127 -0.08 17.57 -12.43
N LYS A 128 -1.36 17.93 -12.60
CA LYS A 128 -2.02 17.96 -13.91
C LYS A 128 -1.54 19.14 -14.77
N LYS A 129 -1.34 20.31 -14.18
CA LYS A 129 -0.89 21.52 -14.89
C LYS A 129 0.57 21.47 -15.34
N SER A 130 1.45 20.74 -14.66
CA SER A 130 2.87 20.62 -15.06
C SER A 130 3.12 19.65 -16.23
N LYS A 131 2.08 18.98 -16.73
CA LYS A 131 2.13 18.02 -17.85
C LYS A 131 1.45 18.55 -19.13
N THR A 132 1.04 19.83 -19.16
CA THR A 132 0.50 20.53 -20.33
C THR A 132 1.46 21.64 -20.73
#